data_AF-A0A2G6N421-F1
#
_entry.id   AF-A0A2G6N421-F1
#
_cell.length_a   1.000
_cell.length_b   1.000
_cell.length_c   1.000
_cell.angle_alpha   90.00
_cell.angle_beta   90.00
_cell.angle_gamma   90.00
#
_symmetry.space_group_name_H-M   'P 1'
#
loop_
_entity.id
_entity.type
_entity.pdbx_description
1 polymer ?
#
loop_
_entity_poly.entity_id
_entity_poly.type
_entity_poly.pdbx_seq_one_letter_code
_entity_poly.pdbx_strand_id
1 'polypeptide(L)'
;MTYKTISWTVILSFLLMGLYQFCITNRAIVNVTLETNVRTLFKIYYKSENGHFSERKKAAVVISPKKKEYSFRLADLNKISELRIDTSEKPSTVVIKSLRMNQEGVAPLILSTKKDFEKLLPEKDEIKLFDVTDSGVTVVADGNDPKMFFPVGSLAKTPHLKGTLLRLALIVVFSFFIVQLVQNTLPDFGYIPVMGLIALVLIYVMAAISLYNQHPDESVHVSAGKYYMENNLPPKIGARDILHTYSDYGVSRLHSGEIAYFFAGKFAQLLAPLHLPDYLALRYFNVALFAALLFASYTIVPFRLIFLPALLSPQIWYIFSYFNSEAFALTLTFTAAYQLVVEDSWWNRLMTGRAGAWSIPLIIGLGGCLGLLMLTKKNFYFFILFICFYLLWRILFRKTERTFKVISRMAAIGLIGITLFGAVRGVDAWINDFSRGEKIMEAREKYAKPLFNPKTPLEKRIFSLQMKDRGMDFKAMFHKGRWGEKCFRTSFGEYGYLTVAGSPNYYYFMNHLLIIFGLWAAGSIVLRGGLEGITLLGITFCSAIGLMAAAFYHSWTVDFQAQGRYFLPILGMLSMLIYHQRKSLGNVVCVSLTGMVYCSALYSFLFVALWGIQKVTALS
;
A
#
# COMPACT_ATOMS: atom_id res chain seq x y z
N MET A 1 -18.78 35.96 -4.20
CA MET A 1 -17.70 35.01 -4.55
C MET A 1 -16.38 35.72 -4.29
N THR A 2 -15.53 35.22 -3.38
CA THR A 2 -14.28 35.94 -3.06
C THR A 2 -13.24 35.76 -4.18
N TYR A 3 -12.39 36.77 -4.41
CA TYR A 3 -11.28 36.69 -5.37
C TYR A 3 -10.43 35.43 -5.16
N LYS A 4 -10.22 35.03 -3.89
CA LYS A 4 -9.57 33.77 -3.52
C LYS A 4 -10.27 32.55 -4.12
N THR A 5 -11.59 32.41 -3.97
CA THR A 5 -12.36 31.26 -4.52
C THR A 5 -12.18 31.11 -6.03
N ILE A 6 -12.17 32.23 -6.76
CA ILE A 6 -12.00 32.22 -8.22
C ILE A 6 -10.58 31.77 -8.58
N SER A 7 -9.55 32.36 -7.98
CA SER A 7 -8.16 31.96 -8.24
C SER A 7 -7.90 30.47 -7.94
N TRP A 8 -8.46 29.94 -6.84
CA TRP A 8 -8.32 28.52 -6.48
C TRP A 8 -9.03 27.58 -7.45
N THR A 9 -10.23 27.97 -7.89
CA THR A 9 -10.98 27.19 -8.87
C THR A 9 -10.20 27.09 -10.18
N VAL A 10 -9.60 28.19 -10.63
CA VAL A 10 -8.78 28.23 -11.84
C VAL A 10 -7.56 27.33 -11.72
N ILE A 11 -6.80 27.44 -10.61
CA ILE A 11 -5.60 26.60 -10.37
C ILE A 11 -5.98 25.11 -10.34
N LEU A 12 -7.01 24.74 -9.58
CA LEU A 12 -7.46 23.34 -9.49
C LEU A 12 -7.95 22.82 -10.85
N SER A 13 -8.67 23.66 -11.61
CA SER A 13 -9.16 23.29 -12.94
C SER A 13 -8.03 23.00 -13.91
N PHE A 14 -7.05 23.89 -14.04
CA PHE A 14 -5.89 23.66 -14.91
C PHE A 14 -5.14 22.39 -14.53
N LEU A 15 -5.03 22.14 -13.23
CA LEU A 15 -4.36 20.95 -12.74
C LEU A 15 -5.15 19.67 -13.05
N LEU A 16 -6.45 19.62 -12.74
CA LEU A 16 -7.30 18.46 -13.05
C LEU A 16 -7.40 18.22 -14.57
N MET A 17 -7.41 19.28 -15.38
CA MET A 17 -7.32 19.17 -16.84
C MET A 17 -5.97 18.56 -17.28
N GLY A 18 -4.86 19.00 -16.69
CA GLY A 18 -3.54 18.41 -16.93
C GLY A 18 -3.50 16.92 -16.57
N LEU A 19 -4.10 16.55 -15.44
CA LEU A 19 -4.22 15.15 -15.02
C LEU A 19 -5.11 14.33 -15.94
N TYR A 20 -6.27 14.87 -16.31
CA TYR A 20 -7.17 14.25 -17.26
C TYR A 20 -6.46 13.99 -18.59
N GLN A 21 -5.74 15.00 -19.10
CA GLN A 21 -4.99 14.88 -20.34
C GLN A 21 -3.89 13.81 -20.25
N PHE A 22 -3.11 13.84 -19.18
CA PHE A 22 -1.97 12.93 -19.02
C PHE A 22 -2.39 11.48 -18.71
N CYS A 23 -3.41 11.30 -17.87
CA CYS A 23 -3.81 9.98 -17.39
C CYS A 23 -4.83 9.29 -18.30
N ILE A 24 -5.69 10.05 -18.99
CA ILE A 24 -6.83 9.51 -19.74
C ILE A 24 -6.63 9.67 -21.24
N THR A 25 -6.49 10.90 -21.76
CA THR A 25 -6.52 11.12 -23.22
C THR A 25 -5.21 10.71 -23.91
N ASN A 26 -4.06 10.92 -23.27
CA ASN A 26 -2.75 10.56 -23.83
C ASN A 26 -2.39 9.06 -23.67
N ARG A 27 -3.39 8.17 -23.61
CA ARG A 27 -3.18 6.72 -23.46
C ARG A 27 -4.15 5.88 -24.25
N ALA A 28 -3.62 4.86 -24.91
CA ALA A 28 -4.45 3.80 -25.47
C ALA A 28 -4.94 2.83 -24.38
N ILE A 29 -6.17 2.35 -24.56
CA ILE A 29 -6.69 1.16 -23.91
C ILE A 29 -6.54 0.01 -24.90
N VAL A 30 -5.82 -1.03 -24.50
CA VAL A 30 -5.67 -2.27 -25.24
C VAL A 30 -6.68 -3.26 -24.68
N ASN A 31 -7.60 -3.71 -25.52
CA ASN A 31 -8.47 -4.84 -25.25
C ASN A 31 -7.98 -6.01 -26.09
N VAL A 32 -7.69 -7.12 -25.44
CA VAL A 32 -7.24 -8.34 -26.11
C VAL A 32 -8.14 -9.50 -25.70
N THR A 33 -8.65 -10.21 -26.69
CA THR A 33 -9.31 -11.50 -26.50
C THR A 33 -8.34 -12.58 -26.91
N LEU A 34 -7.93 -13.42 -25.96
CA LEU A 34 -6.98 -14.49 -26.20
C LEU A 34 -7.28 -15.72 -25.36
N GLU A 35 -6.74 -16.86 -25.76
CA GLU A 35 -6.76 -18.12 -25.02
C GLU A 35 -5.32 -18.59 -24.79
N THR A 36 -5.06 -19.21 -23.64
CA THR A 36 -3.74 -19.76 -23.34
C THR A 36 -3.85 -21.05 -22.55
N ASN A 37 -2.92 -21.98 -22.75
CA ASN A 37 -2.85 -23.24 -22.01
C ASN A 37 -2.18 -23.11 -20.64
N VAL A 38 -1.44 -22.03 -20.38
CA VAL A 38 -0.72 -21.81 -19.10
C VAL A 38 -0.91 -20.39 -18.59
N ARG A 39 -0.65 -20.19 -17.29
CA ARG A 39 -0.61 -18.84 -16.71
C ARG A 39 0.73 -18.18 -17.02
N THR A 40 0.72 -17.06 -17.73
CA THR A 40 1.94 -16.36 -18.18
C THR A 40 1.70 -14.85 -18.33
N LEU A 41 2.72 -14.08 -18.72
CA LEU A 41 2.65 -12.64 -18.96
C LEU A 41 2.56 -12.36 -20.47
N PHE A 42 1.50 -11.66 -20.87
CA PHE A 42 1.36 -11.08 -22.20
C PHE A 42 1.86 -9.64 -22.16
N LYS A 43 2.77 -9.25 -23.04
CA LYS A 43 3.39 -7.92 -23.05
C LYS A 43 3.28 -7.26 -24.41
N ILE A 44 3.13 -5.95 -24.39
CA ILE A 44 3.24 -5.09 -25.56
C ILE A 44 4.29 -4.03 -25.27
N TYR A 45 5.42 -4.14 -25.94
CA TYR A 45 6.46 -3.12 -25.99
C TYR A 45 6.14 -2.13 -27.11
N TYR A 46 6.61 -0.90 -26.94
CA TYR A 46 6.41 0.15 -27.95
C TYR A 46 7.68 0.98 -28.11
N LYS A 47 7.92 1.45 -29.33
CA LYS A 47 8.97 2.42 -29.64
C LYS A 47 8.44 3.56 -30.50
N SER A 48 9.10 4.69 -30.41
CA SER A 48 8.95 5.83 -31.33
C SER A 48 9.88 5.63 -32.53
N GLU A 49 9.73 6.44 -33.57
CA GLU A 49 10.47 6.31 -34.84
C GLU A 49 11.99 6.18 -34.64
N ASN A 50 12.57 7.03 -33.78
CA ASN A 50 14.00 6.99 -33.42
C ASN A 50 14.29 6.33 -32.06
N GLY A 51 13.35 5.54 -31.53
CA GLY A 51 13.44 4.95 -30.19
C GLY A 51 13.83 3.48 -30.22
N HIS A 52 14.30 2.98 -29.07
CA HIS A 52 14.50 1.55 -28.83
C HIS A 52 13.41 0.98 -27.93
N PHE A 53 13.15 -0.33 -28.06
CA PHE A 53 12.36 -1.08 -27.10
C PHE A 53 13.06 -1.09 -25.74
N SER A 54 12.29 -0.99 -24.66
CA SER A 54 12.84 -1.07 -23.31
C SER A 54 11.80 -1.58 -22.32
N GLU A 55 12.28 -2.12 -21.21
CA GLU A 55 11.46 -2.53 -20.06
C GLU A 55 10.63 -1.39 -19.44
N ARG A 56 10.96 -0.14 -19.75
CA ARG A 56 10.20 1.05 -19.33
C ARG A 56 9.09 1.42 -20.32
N LYS A 57 9.18 0.96 -21.57
CA LYS A 57 8.24 1.21 -22.65
C LYS A 57 7.44 -0.05 -22.98
N LYS A 58 6.72 -0.56 -21.98
CA LYS A 58 5.86 -1.72 -22.13
C LYS A 58 4.57 -1.60 -21.32
N ALA A 59 3.55 -2.32 -21.78
CA ALA A 59 2.38 -2.64 -21.01
C ALA A 59 2.26 -4.17 -20.92
N ALA A 60 1.79 -4.70 -19.79
CA ALA A 60 1.74 -6.14 -19.57
C ALA A 60 0.48 -6.52 -18.80
N VAL A 61 -0.01 -7.72 -19.06
CA VAL A 61 -1.12 -8.33 -18.33
C VAL A 61 -0.84 -9.80 -18.08
N VAL A 62 -1.22 -10.29 -16.90
CA VAL A 62 -1.14 -11.73 -16.58
C VAL A 62 -2.32 -12.42 -17.24
N ILE A 63 -2.03 -13.34 -18.15
CA ILE A 63 -3.01 -14.17 -18.85
C ILE A 63 -3.09 -15.56 -18.21
N SER A 64 -4.23 -16.23 -18.34
CA SER A 64 -4.49 -17.53 -17.71
C SER A 64 -5.55 -18.32 -18.47
N PRO A 65 -5.56 -19.67 -18.36
CA PRO A 65 -6.52 -20.50 -19.08
C PRO A 65 -8.00 -20.25 -18.74
N LYS A 66 -8.27 -19.63 -17.57
CA LYS A 66 -9.62 -19.40 -17.06
C LYS A 66 -10.26 -18.10 -17.55
N LYS A 67 -9.51 -17.21 -18.20
CA LYS A 67 -9.99 -15.89 -18.60
C LYS A 67 -9.61 -15.65 -20.06
N LYS A 68 -10.54 -15.08 -20.83
CA LYS A 68 -10.37 -14.88 -22.27
C LYS A 68 -10.22 -13.43 -22.69
N GLU A 69 -10.72 -12.50 -21.88
CA GLU A 69 -10.72 -11.07 -22.19
C GLU A 69 -9.85 -10.29 -21.22
N TYR A 70 -8.98 -9.45 -21.75
CA TYR A 70 -8.06 -8.65 -20.96
C TYR A 70 -8.09 -7.20 -21.45
N SER A 71 -7.97 -6.28 -20.50
CA SER A 71 -7.88 -4.85 -20.79
C SER A 71 -6.75 -4.24 -19.97
N PHE A 72 -5.88 -3.48 -20.63
CA PHE A 72 -4.77 -2.79 -20.00
C PHE A 72 -4.41 -1.51 -20.77
N ARG A 73 -3.68 -0.58 -20.15
CA ARG A 73 -3.33 0.70 -20.78
C ARG A 73 -1.94 0.66 -21.42
N LEU A 74 -1.85 1.19 -22.63
CA LEU A 74 -0.62 1.45 -23.37
C LEU A 74 -0.28 2.95 -23.32
N ALA A 75 0.82 3.35 -23.97
CA ALA A 75 1.19 4.74 -24.17
C ALA A 75 0.31 5.44 -25.24
N ASP A 76 0.65 6.69 -25.52
CA ASP A 76 0.03 7.51 -26.57
C ASP A 76 0.33 6.92 -27.96
N LEU A 77 -0.70 6.43 -28.65
CA LEU A 77 -0.60 5.83 -29.98
C LEU A 77 0.00 6.79 -31.02
N ASN A 78 -0.15 8.11 -30.85
CA ASN A 78 0.42 9.09 -31.78
C ASN A 78 1.96 9.15 -31.73
N LYS A 79 2.57 8.57 -30.69
CA LYS A 79 4.03 8.59 -30.48
C LYS A 79 4.67 7.22 -30.73
N ILE A 80 3.88 6.25 -31.16
CA ILE A 80 4.32 4.87 -31.38
C ILE A 80 4.43 4.65 -32.89
N SER A 81 5.61 4.25 -33.34
CA SER A 81 5.84 3.83 -34.74
C SER A 81 5.78 2.31 -34.88
N GLU A 82 6.13 1.57 -33.83
CA GLU A 82 6.19 0.11 -33.88
C GLU A 82 5.87 -0.49 -32.51
N LEU A 83 5.13 -1.59 -32.53
CA LEU A 83 4.83 -2.42 -31.38
C LEU A 83 5.58 -3.74 -31.49
N ARG A 84 6.00 -4.26 -30.33
CA ARG A 84 6.48 -5.62 -30.17
C ARG A 84 5.55 -6.34 -29.20
N ILE A 85 4.93 -7.41 -29.63
CA ILE A 85 3.97 -8.21 -28.86
C ILE A 85 4.66 -9.49 -28.44
N ASP A 86 4.78 -9.70 -27.13
CA ASP A 86 5.33 -10.92 -26.55
C ASP A 86 4.19 -11.70 -25.92
N THR A 87 3.92 -12.90 -26.43
CA THR A 87 2.72 -13.66 -26.03
C THR A 87 2.86 -14.33 -24.66
N SER A 88 4.09 -14.68 -24.26
CA SER A 88 4.35 -15.43 -23.02
C SER A 88 5.81 -15.35 -22.55
N GLU A 89 6.07 -15.46 -21.25
CA GLU A 89 7.43 -15.55 -20.68
C GLU A 89 7.96 -17.00 -20.55
N LYS A 90 7.19 -17.99 -20.98
CA LYS A 90 7.45 -19.42 -20.81
C LYS A 90 6.86 -20.20 -21.99
N PRO A 91 7.34 -21.42 -22.28
CA PRO A 91 6.76 -22.27 -23.31
C PRO A 91 5.24 -22.41 -23.14
N SER A 92 4.50 -21.99 -24.16
CA SER A 92 3.05 -21.94 -24.12
C SER A 92 2.43 -21.85 -25.50
N THR A 93 1.14 -22.16 -25.56
CA THR A 93 0.29 -21.90 -26.72
C THR A 93 -0.63 -20.74 -26.37
N VAL A 94 -0.57 -19.67 -27.17
CA VAL A 94 -1.44 -18.50 -27.05
C VAL A 94 -2.18 -18.30 -28.37
N VAL A 95 -3.51 -18.23 -28.31
CA VAL A 95 -4.36 -17.94 -29.46
C VAL A 95 -4.95 -16.55 -29.28
N ILE A 96 -4.52 -15.57 -30.07
CA ILE A 96 -5.04 -14.20 -30.03
C ILE A 96 -6.19 -14.10 -31.02
N LYS A 97 -7.41 -13.91 -30.51
CA LYS A 97 -8.64 -13.80 -31.31
C LYS A 97 -8.90 -12.37 -31.75
N SER A 98 -8.64 -11.40 -30.87
CA SER A 98 -8.77 -9.99 -31.21
C SER A 98 -7.80 -9.13 -30.40
N LEU A 99 -7.29 -8.08 -31.01
CA LEU A 99 -6.50 -7.04 -30.36
C LEU A 99 -7.02 -5.68 -30.83
N ARG A 100 -7.61 -4.92 -29.92
CA ARG A 100 -8.14 -3.58 -30.19
C ARG A 100 -7.45 -2.56 -29.30
N MET A 101 -6.83 -1.54 -29.90
CA MET A 101 -6.26 -0.40 -29.20
C MET A 101 -7.08 0.85 -29.50
N ASN A 102 -7.71 1.39 -28.46
CA ASN A 102 -8.54 2.59 -28.56
C ASN A 102 -7.86 3.73 -27.83
N GLN A 103 -7.74 4.89 -28.47
CA GLN A 103 -7.33 6.11 -27.80
C GLN A 103 -8.27 7.23 -28.21
N GLU A 104 -8.62 8.11 -27.26
CA GLU A 104 -9.43 9.27 -27.58
C GLU A 104 -8.72 10.20 -28.56
N GLY A 105 -9.43 10.60 -29.61
CA GLY A 105 -8.88 11.49 -30.63
C GLY A 105 -8.12 10.78 -31.75
N VAL A 106 -8.03 9.44 -31.71
CA VAL A 106 -7.30 8.62 -32.69
C VAL A 106 -8.20 7.48 -33.17
N ALA A 107 -8.15 7.16 -34.46
CA ALA A 107 -8.84 6.00 -35.00
C ALA A 107 -8.36 4.71 -34.31
N PRO A 108 -9.27 3.78 -33.95
CA PRO A 108 -8.92 2.59 -33.23
C PRO A 108 -8.07 1.65 -34.10
N LEU A 109 -6.99 1.12 -33.53
CA LEU A 109 -6.22 0.06 -34.17
C LEU A 109 -6.88 -1.29 -33.85
N ILE A 110 -7.33 -2.02 -34.86
CA ILE A 110 -8.06 -3.28 -34.68
C ILE A 110 -7.36 -4.38 -35.48
N LEU A 111 -6.95 -5.45 -34.79
CA LEU A 111 -6.54 -6.72 -35.38
C LEU A 111 -7.57 -7.78 -34.98
N SER A 112 -8.41 -8.19 -35.91
CA SER A 112 -9.44 -9.21 -35.64
C SER A 112 -9.72 -10.12 -36.84
N THR A 113 -9.16 -9.83 -38.00
CA THR A 113 -9.32 -10.64 -39.21
C THR A 113 -8.00 -11.30 -39.57
N LYS A 114 -8.05 -12.37 -40.35
CA LYS A 114 -6.85 -13.04 -40.90
C LYS A 114 -5.88 -12.05 -41.55
N LYS A 115 -6.40 -11.18 -42.43
CA LYS A 115 -5.63 -10.13 -43.12
C LYS A 115 -4.98 -9.12 -42.18
N ASP A 116 -5.57 -8.88 -41.01
CA ASP A 116 -4.97 -7.99 -40.02
C ASP A 116 -3.84 -8.67 -39.24
N PHE A 117 -4.01 -9.94 -38.90
CA PHE A 117 -2.97 -10.72 -38.22
C PHE A 117 -1.80 -11.08 -39.14
N GLU A 118 -2.02 -11.17 -40.46
CA GLU A 118 -0.95 -11.32 -41.46
C GLU A 118 0.04 -10.13 -41.48
N LYS A 119 -0.34 -8.97 -40.90
CA LYS A 119 0.56 -7.81 -40.74
C LYS A 119 1.55 -7.99 -39.58
N LEU A 120 1.37 -9.00 -38.72
CA LEU A 120 2.31 -9.31 -37.65
C LEU A 120 3.53 -10.03 -38.22
N LEU A 121 4.72 -9.54 -37.89
CA LEU A 121 5.99 -10.11 -38.32
C LEU A 121 6.60 -10.94 -37.18
N PRO A 122 6.54 -12.28 -37.22
CA PRO A 122 7.10 -13.12 -36.16
C PRO A 122 8.64 -13.16 -36.22
N GLU A 123 9.28 -13.11 -35.04
CA GLU A 123 10.72 -13.38 -34.90
C GLU A 123 10.93 -14.90 -34.85
N LYS A 124 11.73 -15.44 -35.79
CA LYS A 124 11.81 -16.89 -36.05
C LYS A 124 12.51 -17.69 -34.95
N ASP A 125 13.27 -17.06 -34.07
CA ASP A 125 14.17 -17.76 -33.14
C ASP A 125 13.45 -18.34 -31.90
N GLU A 126 12.28 -17.80 -31.53
CA GLU A 126 11.57 -18.18 -30.28
C GLU A 126 10.12 -18.66 -30.49
N ILE A 127 9.63 -18.63 -31.74
CA ILE A 127 8.28 -19.06 -32.12
C ILE A 127 8.38 -20.35 -32.94
N LYS A 128 7.91 -21.46 -32.35
CA LYS A 128 7.89 -22.79 -32.98
C LYS A 128 6.79 -22.92 -34.02
N LEU A 129 5.63 -22.33 -33.75
CA LEU A 129 4.49 -22.30 -34.66
C LEU A 129 3.88 -20.90 -34.64
N PHE A 130 3.73 -20.33 -35.81
CA PHE A 130 2.98 -19.11 -36.06
C PHE A 130 1.97 -19.41 -37.15
N ASP A 131 0.70 -19.55 -36.76
CA ASP A 131 -0.38 -19.91 -37.68
C ASP A 131 -1.50 -18.88 -37.63
N VAL A 132 -1.88 -18.34 -38.79
CA VAL A 132 -2.89 -17.29 -38.92
C VAL A 132 -4.12 -17.86 -39.60
N THR A 133 -5.20 -17.97 -38.82
CA THR A 133 -6.49 -18.53 -39.26
C THR A 133 -7.60 -17.50 -39.12
N ASP A 134 -8.80 -17.83 -39.62
CA ASP A 134 -9.99 -16.99 -39.41
C ASP A 134 -10.42 -16.92 -37.93
N SER A 135 -9.93 -17.85 -37.10
CA SER A 135 -10.19 -17.90 -35.66
C SER A 135 -9.23 -17.04 -34.83
N GLY A 136 -8.19 -16.48 -35.45
CA GLY A 136 -7.14 -15.70 -34.82
C GLY A 136 -5.72 -16.19 -35.17
N VAL A 137 -4.72 -15.64 -34.48
CA VAL A 137 -3.32 -16.04 -34.60
C VAL A 137 -2.92 -16.96 -33.45
N THR A 138 -2.42 -18.15 -33.81
CA THR A 138 -1.88 -19.13 -32.87
C THR A 138 -0.38 -19.00 -32.82
N VAL A 139 0.15 -18.79 -31.62
CA VAL A 139 1.57 -18.68 -31.34
C VAL A 139 1.95 -19.79 -30.36
N VAL A 140 2.82 -20.70 -30.79
CA VAL A 140 3.44 -21.70 -29.92
C VAL A 140 4.87 -21.26 -29.64
N ALA A 141 5.13 -20.86 -28.41
CA ALA A 141 6.43 -20.41 -27.94
C ALA A 141 7.26 -21.61 -27.44
N ASP A 142 8.52 -21.71 -27.90
CA ASP A 142 9.51 -22.66 -27.37
C ASP A 142 10.48 -21.98 -26.39
N GLY A 143 10.67 -20.66 -26.54
CA GLY A 143 11.52 -19.81 -25.72
C GLY A 143 10.78 -19.02 -24.64
N ASN A 144 11.51 -18.08 -24.01
CA ASN A 144 10.97 -17.20 -22.96
C ASN A 144 10.52 -15.84 -23.50
N ASP A 145 10.70 -15.57 -24.79
CA ASP A 145 10.50 -14.26 -25.42
C ASP A 145 10.01 -14.40 -26.91
N PRO A 146 8.82 -14.97 -27.15
CA PRO A 146 8.21 -15.09 -28.48
C PRO A 146 7.71 -13.73 -28.98
N LYS A 147 8.49 -13.09 -29.86
CA LYS A 147 8.25 -11.71 -30.30
C LYS A 147 7.54 -11.65 -31.65
N MET A 148 6.59 -10.75 -31.75
CA MET A 148 5.96 -10.37 -33.02
C MET A 148 5.98 -8.85 -33.15
N PHE A 149 6.34 -8.35 -34.32
CA PHE A 149 6.37 -6.91 -34.57
C PHE A 149 5.14 -6.45 -35.36
N PHE A 150 4.66 -5.26 -35.02
CA PHE A 150 3.54 -4.62 -35.70
C PHE A 150 3.87 -3.14 -35.97
N PRO A 151 4.07 -2.73 -37.23
CA PRO A 151 4.27 -1.33 -37.57
C PRO A 151 2.96 -0.54 -37.42
N VAL A 152 2.97 0.45 -36.53
CA VAL A 152 1.86 1.36 -36.30
C VAL A 152 2.06 2.53 -37.26
N GLY A 153 1.49 2.43 -38.45
CA GLY A 153 1.48 3.54 -39.42
C GLY A 153 0.78 4.79 -38.86
N SER A 154 0.75 5.90 -39.63
CA SER A 154 0.08 7.12 -39.14
C SER A 154 -1.41 6.87 -38.94
N LEU A 155 -1.88 7.00 -37.70
CA LEU A 155 -3.29 6.83 -37.37
C LEU A 155 -4.06 8.12 -37.70
N ALA A 156 -5.23 7.97 -38.31
CA ALA A 156 -6.12 9.09 -38.57
C ALA A 156 -6.60 9.71 -37.24
N LYS A 157 -6.56 11.03 -37.14
CA LYS A 157 -7.10 11.75 -35.98
C LYS A 157 -8.62 11.84 -36.10
N THR A 158 -9.33 11.48 -35.03
CA THR A 158 -10.80 11.58 -34.95
C THR A 158 -11.16 12.75 -34.04
N PRO A 159 -11.51 13.93 -34.58
CA PRO A 159 -11.79 15.09 -33.74
C PRO A 159 -13.06 14.88 -32.90
N HIS A 160 -12.90 14.82 -31.58
CA HIS A 160 -14.00 14.70 -30.60
C HIS A 160 -14.24 16.00 -29.83
N LEU A 161 -14.15 17.14 -30.51
CA LEU A 161 -14.13 18.47 -29.90
C LEU A 161 -15.29 18.73 -28.92
N LYS A 162 -16.53 18.36 -29.28
CA LYS A 162 -17.71 18.55 -28.41
C LYS A 162 -17.62 17.73 -27.11
N GLY A 163 -17.19 16.48 -27.20
CA GLY A 163 -17.04 15.60 -26.03
C GLY A 163 -15.91 16.05 -25.11
N THR A 164 -14.79 16.49 -25.70
CA THR A 164 -13.66 17.04 -24.94
C THR A 164 -14.05 18.33 -24.22
N LEU A 165 -14.71 19.27 -24.91
CA LEU A 165 -15.17 20.54 -24.30
C LEU A 165 -16.15 20.30 -23.15
N LEU A 166 -17.11 19.38 -23.29
CA LEU A 166 -18.03 19.01 -22.22
C LEU A 166 -17.28 18.48 -20.99
N ARG A 167 -16.30 17.59 -21.18
CA ARG A 167 -15.52 17.02 -20.07
C ARG A 167 -14.64 18.07 -19.40
N LEU A 168 -14.01 18.96 -20.17
CA LEU A 168 -13.25 20.08 -19.62
C LEU A 168 -14.17 21.02 -18.81
N ALA A 169 -15.36 21.33 -19.32
CA ALA A 169 -16.36 22.11 -18.58
C ALA A 169 -16.79 21.40 -17.28
N LEU A 170 -17.05 20.09 -17.31
CA LEU A 170 -17.36 19.30 -16.11
C LEU A 170 -16.20 19.31 -15.11
N ILE A 171 -14.94 19.27 -15.57
CA ILE A 171 -13.76 19.42 -14.69
C ILE A 171 -13.73 20.79 -14.02
N VAL A 172 -14.05 21.88 -14.73
CA VAL A 172 -14.12 23.23 -14.14
C VAL A 172 -15.23 23.30 -13.10
N VAL A 173 -16.43 22.82 -13.44
CA VAL A 173 -17.58 22.81 -12.52
C VAL A 173 -17.27 21.97 -11.30
N PHE A 174 -16.69 20.79 -11.48
CA PHE A 174 -16.27 19.91 -10.38
C PHE A 174 -15.19 20.57 -9.50
N SER A 175 -14.21 21.24 -10.12
CA SER A 175 -13.18 22.00 -9.40
C SER A 175 -13.80 23.11 -8.57
N PHE A 176 -14.80 23.81 -9.11
CA PHE A 176 -15.53 24.84 -8.40
C PHE A 176 -16.26 24.29 -7.17
N PHE A 177 -16.99 23.17 -7.33
CA PHE A 177 -17.67 22.51 -6.22
C PHE A 177 -16.70 22.01 -5.14
N ILE A 178 -15.56 21.43 -5.54
CA ILE A 178 -14.52 21.03 -4.59
C ILE A 178 -13.98 22.24 -3.83
N VAL A 179 -13.65 23.34 -4.51
CA VAL A 179 -13.13 24.54 -3.85
C VAL A 179 -14.15 25.11 -2.88
N GLN A 180 -15.44 25.14 -3.23
CA GLN A 180 -16.50 25.59 -2.33
C GLN A 180 -16.67 24.67 -1.12
N LEU A 181 -16.71 23.35 -1.34
CA LEU A 181 -16.82 22.36 -0.28
C LEU A 181 -15.63 22.44 0.67
N VAL A 182 -14.42 22.53 0.12
CA VAL A 182 -13.18 22.68 0.89
C VAL A 182 -13.19 24.00 1.64
N GLN A 183 -13.56 25.12 1.03
CA GLN A 183 -13.58 26.42 1.72
C GLN A 183 -14.52 26.44 2.93
N ASN A 184 -15.69 25.82 2.83
CA ASN A 184 -16.62 25.73 3.94
C ASN A 184 -16.16 24.74 5.03
N THR A 185 -15.23 23.83 4.69
CA THR A 185 -14.68 22.81 5.61
C THR A 185 -13.19 23.04 5.94
N LEU A 186 -12.61 24.17 5.51
CA LEU A 186 -11.24 24.59 5.80
C LEU A 186 -11.02 24.89 7.28
N PRO A 187 -11.95 25.56 7.99
CA PRO A 187 -11.82 25.75 9.43
C PRO A 187 -11.61 24.39 10.11
N ASP A 188 -10.59 24.31 10.96
CA ASP A 188 -10.30 23.13 11.76
C ASP A 188 -10.13 21.83 10.97
N PHE A 189 -9.74 21.92 9.70
CA PHE A 189 -9.51 20.77 8.82
C PHE A 189 -10.74 19.84 8.68
N GLY A 190 -11.95 20.38 8.69
CA GLY A 190 -13.22 19.65 8.56
C GLY A 190 -13.36 18.79 7.29
N TYR A 191 -12.53 19.02 6.26
CA TYR A 191 -12.47 18.19 5.07
C TYR A 191 -11.89 16.78 5.33
N ILE A 192 -11.12 16.60 6.41
CA ILE A 192 -10.44 15.32 6.72
C ILE A 192 -11.43 14.20 7.06
N PRO A 193 -12.42 14.39 7.97
CA PRO A 193 -13.46 13.40 8.19
C PRO A 193 -14.24 13.02 6.92
N VAL A 194 -14.50 13.98 6.02
CA VAL A 194 -15.20 13.70 4.74
C VAL A 194 -14.36 12.79 3.85
N MET A 195 -13.07 13.10 3.67
CA MET A 195 -12.12 12.24 2.96
C MET A 195 -12.01 10.85 3.61
N GLY A 196 -12.02 10.81 4.94
CA GLY A 196 -11.99 9.57 5.71
C GLY A 196 -13.24 8.73 5.53
N LEU A 197 -14.43 9.34 5.44
CA LEU A 197 -15.68 8.63 5.17
C LEU A 197 -15.67 7.98 3.79
N ILE A 198 -15.24 8.72 2.76
CA ILE A 198 -15.09 8.15 1.41
C ILE A 198 -14.11 6.98 1.43
N ALA A 199 -12.95 7.13 2.10
CA ALA A 199 -11.99 6.05 2.24
C ALA A 199 -12.59 4.84 2.97
N LEU A 200 -13.33 5.05 4.07
CA LEU A 200 -14.00 3.97 4.82
C LEU A 200 -15.00 3.21 3.94
N VAL A 201 -15.79 3.90 3.13
CA VAL A 201 -16.73 3.25 2.19
C VAL A 201 -15.96 2.36 1.21
N LEU A 202 -14.86 2.85 0.63
CA LEU A 202 -14.04 2.06 -0.29
C LEU A 202 -13.37 0.85 0.40
N ILE A 203 -12.89 1.04 1.62
CA ILE A 203 -12.31 0.00 2.47
C ILE A 203 -13.35 -1.10 2.73
N TYR A 204 -14.55 -0.71 3.13
CA TYR A 204 -15.67 -1.62 3.37
C TYR A 204 -16.06 -2.39 2.10
N VAL A 205 -16.23 -1.69 0.97
CA VAL A 205 -16.57 -2.31 -0.32
C VAL A 205 -15.53 -3.34 -0.72
N MET A 206 -14.23 -2.99 -0.66
CA MET A 206 -13.15 -3.92 -0.97
C MET A 206 -13.18 -5.14 -0.04
N ALA A 207 -13.34 -4.94 1.27
CA ALA A 207 -13.41 -6.02 2.25
C ALA A 207 -14.56 -7.00 1.98
N ALA A 208 -15.73 -6.47 1.60
CA ALA A 208 -16.96 -7.23 1.41
C ALA A 208 -16.96 -8.04 0.10
N ILE A 209 -16.47 -7.45 -1.00
CA ILE A 209 -16.63 -8.07 -2.33
C ILE A 209 -15.42 -8.86 -2.80
N SER A 210 -14.22 -8.66 -2.24
CA SER A 210 -13.02 -9.36 -2.70
C SER A 210 -13.05 -10.83 -2.32
N LEU A 211 -12.62 -11.69 -3.24
CA LEU A 211 -12.53 -13.14 -2.97
C LEU A 211 -11.52 -13.43 -1.86
N TYR A 212 -11.72 -14.52 -1.12
CA TYR A 212 -10.78 -14.96 -0.09
C TYR A 212 -9.39 -15.24 -0.68
N ASN A 213 -8.35 -14.82 0.05
CA ASN A 213 -6.95 -15.04 -0.26
C ASN A 213 -6.50 -14.44 -1.60
N GLN A 214 -7.08 -13.30 -1.97
CA GLN A 214 -6.58 -12.45 -3.07
C GLN A 214 -5.56 -11.42 -2.57
N HIS A 215 -5.48 -11.22 -1.26
CA HIS A 215 -4.62 -10.24 -0.62
C HIS A 215 -3.35 -10.88 -0.06
N PRO A 216 -2.22 -10.14 0.02
CA PRO A 216 -0.96 -10.67 0.53
C PRO A 216 -1.11 -11.34 1.90
N ASP A 217 -0.64 -12.58 1.97
CA ASP A 217 -0.55 -13.36 3.21
C ASP A 217 -1.89 -13.52 3.96
N GLU A 218 -3.04 -13.27 3.31
CA GLU A 218 -4.32 -13.22 4.00
C GLU A 218 -4.68 -14.55 4.66
N SER A 219 -4.46 -15.67 3.98
CA SER A 219 -4.77 -17.00 4.54
C SER A 219 -4.04 -17.27 5.84
N VAL A 220 -2.75 -16.92 5.94
CA VAL A 220 -1.96 -17.16 7.15
C VAL A 220 -2.34 -16.22 8.28
N HIS A 221 -2.81 -15.01 7.97
CA HIS A 221 -3.41 -14.12 8.97
C HIS A 221 -4.75 -14.69 9.46
N VAL A 222 -5.64 -15.07 8.54
CA VAL A 222 -6.96 -15.63 8.87
C VAL A 222 -6.83 -16.89 9.72
N SER A 223 -5.94 -17.82 9.39
CA SER A 223 -5.69 -19.01 10.21
C SER A 223 -5.28 -18.67 11.64
N ALA A 224 -4.45 -17.65 11.84
CA ALA A 224 -4.06 -17.21 13.19
C ALA A 224 -5.20 -16.51 13.94
N GLY A 225 -6.01 -15.70 13.25
CA GLY A 225 -7.20 -15.08 13.84
C GLY A 225 -8.25 -16.11 14.27
N LYS A 226 -8.51 -17.12 13.42
CA LYS A 226 -9.44 -18.23 13.70
C LYS A 226 -9.08 -18.97 14.97
N TYR A 227 -7.80 -19.30 15.17
CA TYR A 227 -7.34 -19.97 16.38
C TYR A 227 -7.77 -19.20 17.65
N TYR A 228 -7.65 -17.86 17.67
CA TYR A 228 -8.02 -17.05 18.82
C TYR A 228 -9.53 -16.78 18.98
N MET A 229 -10.39 -17.24 18.05
CA MET A 229 -11.83 -17.24 18.28
C MET A 229 -12.18 -18.15 19.47
N GLU A 230 -11.51 -19.30 19.57
CA GLU A 230 -11.80 -20.31 20.61
C GLU A 230 -10.71 -20.37 21.69
N ASN A 231 -9.51 -19.84 21.42
CA ASN A 231 -8.37 -19.93 22.34
C ASN A 231 -8.02 -18.58 22.98
N ASN A 232 -7.45 -18.62 24.19
CA ASN A 232 -6.98 -17.44 24.93
C ASN A 232 -5.45 -17.39 25.10
N LEU A 233 -4.76 -18.48 24.80
CA LEU A 233 -3.31 -18.62 24.94
C LEU A 233 -2.69 -19.00 23.60
N PRO A 234 -1.43 -18.59 23.32
CA PRO A 234 -0.73 -19.06 22.13
C PRO A 234 -0.55 -20.58 22.18
N PRO A 235 -0.52 -21.27 21.03
CA PRO A 235 -0.36 -22.71 20.98
C PRO A 235 1.10 -23.13 21.23
N LYS A 236 1.32 -24.38 21.61
CA LYS A 236 2.65 -25.00 21.58
C LYS A 236 3.14 -25.11 20.13
N ILE A 237 4.38 -24.73 19.88
CA ILE A 237 4.98 -24.84 18.54
C ILE A 237 4.99 -26.30 18.10
N GLY A 238 4.43 -26.55 16.92
CA GLY A 238 4.39 -27.88 16.30
C GLY A 238 3.24 -28.77 16.78
N ALA A 239 2.31 -28.24 17.59
CA ALA A 239 1.11 -28.96 17.98
C ALA A 239 0.26 -29.37 16.75
N ARG A 240 -0.43 -30.51 16.86
CA ARG A 240 -1.12 -31.17 15.74
C ARG A 240 -2.30 -30.35 15.19
N ASP A 241 -3.00 -29.66 16.08
CA ASP A 241 -4.15 -28.81 15.81
C ASP A 241 -3.81 -27.57 14.97
N ILE A 242 -2.58 -27.04 15.09
CA ILE A 242 -2.15 -25.83 14.37
C ILE A 242 -1.33 -26.10 13.11
N LEU A 243 -1.15 -27.35 12.69
CA LEU A 243 -0.30 -27.69 11.53
C LEU A 243 -0.75 -27.02 10.24
N HIS A 244 -2.06 -26.85 10.06
CA HIS A 244 -2.66 -26.18 8.92
C HIS A 244 -2.35 -24.67 8.84
N THR A 245 -1.74 -24.09 9.90
CA THR A 245 -1.40 -22.65 9.97
C THR A 245 0.00 -22.32 9.45
N TYR A 246 0.83 -23.34 9.18
CA TYR A 246 2.18 -23.12 8.65
C TYR A 246 2.14 -22.74 7.17
N SER A 247 2.84 -21.66 6.84
CA SER A 247 3.06 -21.20 5.47
C SER A 247 4.05 -22.07 4.71
N ASP A 248 4.19 -21.82 3.40
CA ASP A 248 5.23 -22.42 2.55
C ASP A 248 6.66 -22.20 3.08
N TYR A 249 6.86 -21.15 3.87
CA TYR A 249 8.13 -20.84 4.54
C TYR A 249 8.37 -21.68 5.80
N GLY A 250 7.43 -22.54 6.20
CA GLY A 250 7.47 -23.29 7.46
C GLY A 250 7.27 -22.40 8.68
N VAL A 251 6.61 -21.25 8.52
CA VAL A 251 6.35 -20.29 9.62
C VAL A 251 4.85 -20.10 9.79
N SER A 252 4.38 -20.09 11.04
CA SER A 252 3.00 -19.73 11.41
C SER A 252 2.95 -18.35 12.05
N ARG A 253 1.89 -17.59 11.75
CA ARG A 253 1.64 -16.26 12.37
C ARG A 253 1.31 -16.36 13.86
N LEU A 254 0.87 -17.51 14.35
CA LEU A 254 0.68 -17.76 15.78
C LEU A 254 1.99 -17.62 16.58
N HIS A 255 3.13 -17.85 15.91
CA HIS A 255 4.46 -17.77 16.51
C HIS A 255 5.18 -16.45 16.26
N SER A 256 4.53 -15.43 15.67
CA SER A 256 5.12 -14.09 15.57
C SER A 256 5.01 -13.32 16.90
N GLY A 257 4.05 -13.70 17.74
CA GLY A 257 3.71 -13.02 19.00
C GLY A 257 3.12 -11.63 18.79
N GLU A 258 2.45 -11.42 17.65
CA GLU A 258 1.68 -10.21 17.39
C GLU A 258 0.31 -10.32 18.06
N ILE A 259 0.00 -9.42 19.00
CA ILE A 259 -1.26 -9.49 19.78
C ILE A 259 -2.52 -9.19 18.95
N ALA A 260 -2.36 -8.65 17.74
CA ALA A 260 -3.47 -8.31 16.85
C ALA A 260 -4.38 -9.51 16.55
N TYR A 261 -3.82 -10.73 16.43
CA TYR A 261 -4.60 -11.93 16.14
C TYR A 261 -5.54 -12.31 17.29
N PHE A 262 -5.13 -12.07 18.54
CA PHE A 262 -5.96 -12.29 19.71
C PHE A 262 -7.21 -11.40 19.66
N PHE A 263 -7.02 -10.08 19.50
CA PHE A 263 -8.14 -9.13 19.43
C PHE A 263 -9.05 -9.39 18.23
N ALA A 264 -8.47 -9.71 17.07
CA ALA A 264 -9.24 -10.01 15.88
C ALA A 264 -10.08 -11.29 16.04
N GLY A 265 -9.52 -12.35 16.63
CA GLY A 265 -10.26 -13.59 16.92
C GLY A 265 -11.42 -13.35 17.87
N LYS A 266 -11.21 -12.58 18.95
CA LYS A 266 -12.30 -12.21 19.88
C LYS A 266 -13.35 -11.32 19.23
N PHE A 267 -12.94 -10.39 18.37
CA PHE A 267 -13.87 -9.59 17.59
C PHE A 267 -14.72 -10.46 16.64
N ALA A 268 -14.09 -11.41 15.92
CA ALA A 268 -14.80 -12.32 15.04
C ALA A 268 -15.79 -13.22 15.81
N GLN A 269 -15.43 -13.64 17.03
CA GLN A 269 -16.32 -14.39 17.91
C GLN A 269 -17.59 -13.59 18.27
N LEU A 270 -17.48 -12.27 18.50
CA LEU A 270 -18.65 -11.41 18.73
C LEU A 270 -19.58 -11.33 17.51
N LEU A 271 -19.03 -11.51 16.30
CA LEU A 271 -19.80 -11.52 15.05
C LEU A 271 -20.30 -12.91 14.64
N ALA A 272 -19.98 -13.97 15.39
CA ALA A 272 -20.39 -15.34 15.08
C ALA A 272 -21.91 -15.50 14.85
N PRO A 273 -22.81 -14.83 15.60
CA PRO A 273 -24.26 -14.91 15.36
C PRO A 273 -24.71 -14.42 13.96
N LEU A 274 -23.87 -13.64 13.26
CA LEU A 274 -24.17 -13.17 11.91
C LEU A 274 -23.88 -14.23 10.83
N HIS A 275 -23.33 -15.39 11.19
CA HIS A 275 -23.01 -16.49 10.29
C HIS A 275 -22.16 -16.08 9.08
N LEU A 276 -21.30 -15.06 9.27
CA LEU A 276 -20.37 -14.60 8.26
C LEU A 276 -19.23 -15.62 8.11
N PRO A 277 -18.66 -15.79 6.90
CA PRO A 277 -17.40 -16.51 6.76
C PRO A 277 -16.32 -15.89 7.65
N ASP A 278 -15.54 -16.71 8.35
CA ASP A 278 -14.55 -16.23 9.33
C ASP A 278 -13.58 -15.19 8.75
N TYR A 279 -13.15 -15.37 7.49
CA TYR A 279 -12.26 -14.42 6.84
C TYR A 279 -12.91 -13.03 6.75
N LEU A 280 -14.21 -12.96 6.47
CA LEU A 280 -14.95 -11.71 6.36
C LEU A 280 -15.15 -11.05 7.73
N ALA A 281 -15.49 -11.83 8.77
CA ALA A 281 -15.57 -11.34 10.14
C ALA A 281 -14.23 -10.74 10.60
N LEU A 282 -13.12 -11.38 10.26
CA LEU A 282 -11.76 -10.89 10.55
C LEU A 282 -11.37 -9.67 9.70
N ARG A 283 -11.84 -9.55 8.44
CA ARG A 283 -11.69 -8.31 7.66
C ARG A 283 -12.42 -7.15 8.32
N TYR A 284 -13.62 -7.38 8.84
CA TYR A 284 -14.41 -6.35 9.52
C TYR A 284 -13.78 -5.85 10.82
N PHE A 285 -12.90 -6.62 11.46
CA PHE A 285 -12.06 -6.10 12.54
C PHE A 285 -11.21 -4.92 12.03
N ASN A 286 -10.53 -5.08 10.90
CA ASN A 286 -9.73 -4.02 10.30
C ASN A 286 -10.60 -2.84 9.84
N VAL A 287 -11.76 -3.11 9.22
CA VAL A 287 -12.72 -2.04 8.87
C VAL A 287 -13.15 -1.24 10.11
N ALA A 288 -13.46 -1.92 11.22
CA ALA A 288 -13.87 -1.29 12.47
C ALA A 288 -12.75 -0.43 13.08
N LEU A 289 -11.49 -0.88 12.98
CA LEU A 289 -10.34 -0.08 13.42
C LEU A 289 -10.23 1.24 12.63
N PHE A 290 -10.39 1.20 11.30
CA PHE A 290 -10.40 2.44 10.50
C PHE A 290 -11.60 3.32 10.84
N ALA A 291 -12.78 2.73 11.03
CA ALA A 291 -13.97 3.45 11.45
C ALA A 291 -13.79 4.14 12.81
N ALA A 292 -13.07 3.52 13.76
CA ALA A 292 -12.73 4.14 15.04
C ALA A 292 -11.80 5.35 14.87
N LEU A 293 -10.79 5.26 13.99
CA LEU A 293 -9.93 6.41 13.65
C LEU A 293 -10.74 7.55 13.00
N LEU A 294 -11.64 7.22 12.08
CA LEU A 294 -12.54 8.19 11.45
C LEU A 294 -13.44 8.86 12.49
N PHE A 295 -14.07 8.07 13.37
CA PHE A 295 -14.93 8.57 14.43
C PHE A 295 -14.17 9.51 15.39
N ALA A 296 -12.93 9.16 15.74
CA ALA A 296 -12.05 10.04 16.51
C ALA A 296 -11.76 11.35 15.75
N SER A 297 -11.53 11.31 14.43
CA SER A 297 -11.32 12.53 13.63
C SER A 297 -12.56 13.41 13.51
N TYR A 298 -13.75 12.81 13.56
CA TYR A 298 -15.02 13.53 13.53
C TYR A 298 -15.27 14.25 14.86
N THR A 299 -15.07 13.54 15.98
CA THR A 299 -15.38 14.02 17.34
C THR A 299 -14.27 14.88 17.96
N ILE A 300 -13.01 14.64 17.63
CA ILE A 300 -11.85 15.30 18.24
C ILE A 300 -11.13 16.11 17.16
N VAL A 301 -11.37 17.42 17.13
CA VAL A 301 -10.81 18.34 16.12
C VAL A 301 -9.29 18.21 15.95
N PRO A 302 -8.46 18.21 17.02
CA PRO A 302 -7.01 18.00 16.91
C PRO A 302 -6.61 16.67 16.25
N PHE A 303 -7.43 15.62 16.38
CA PHE A 303 -7.15 14.30 15.83
C PHE A 303 -7.22 14.28 14.30
N ARG A 304 -7.92 15.23 13.67
CA ARG A 304 -7.99 15.35 12.20
C ARG A 304 -6.60 15.40 11.57
N LEU A 305 -5.71 16.22 12.10
CA LEU A 305 -4.33 16.31 11.60
C LEU A 305 -3.50 15.05 11.85
N ILE A 306 -3.76 14.36 12.97
CA ILE A 306 -3.12 13.06 13.27
C ILE A 306 -3.57 12.01 12.28
N PHE A 307 -4.83 12.04 11.87
CA PHE A 307 -5.41 11.09 10.93
C PHE A 307 -5.01 11.36 9.47
N LEU A 308 -4.60 12.58 9.12
CA LEU A 308 -4.31 12.99 7.74
C LEU A 308 -3.38 12.01 6.97
N PRO A 309 -2.24 11.53 7.53
CA PRO A 309 -1.38 10.61 6.80
C PRO A 309 -2.05 9.30 6.40
N ALA A 310 -3.08 8.85 7.13
CA ALA A 310 -3.87 7.66 6.79
C ALA A 310 -4.62 7.81 5.45
N LEU A 311 -4.82 9.05 5.00
CA LEU A 311 -5.55 9.40 3.79
C LEU A 311 -4.63 9.66 2.59
N LEU A 312 -3.31 9.70 2.78
CA LEU A 312 -2.37 10.09 1.72
C LEU A 312 -1.83 8.91 0.90
N SER A 313 -2.23 7.68 1.24
CA SER A 313 -1.85 6.50 0.46
C SER A 313 -3.02 5.53 0.34
N PRO A 314 -3.31 5.04 -0.88
CA PRO A 314 -4.33 4.03 -1.07
C PRO A 314 -3.89 2.66 -0.56
N GLN A 315 -2.58 2.47 -0.30
CA GLN A 315 -2.07 1.25 0.32
C GLN A 315 -2.54 1.13 1.77
N ILE A 316 -2.71 2.25 2.47
CA ILE A 316 -3.22 2.27 3.85
C ILE A 316 -4.66 1.77 3.84
N TRP A 317 -5.50 2.31 2.96
CA TRP A 317 -6.88 1.84 2.80
C TRP A 317 -6.92 0.35 2.46
N TYR A 318 -6.01 -0.10 1.59
CA TYR A 318 -5.92 -1.51 1.23
C TYR A 318 -5.57 -2.40 2.42
N ILE A 319 -4.66 -1.97 3.29
CA ILE A 319 -4.34 -2.69 4.54
C ILE A 319 -5.55 -2.80 5.47
N PHE A 320 -6.39 -1.77 5.52
CA PHE A 320 -7.63 -1.83 6.31
C PHE A 320 -8.75 -2.63 5.64
N SER A 321 -8.64 -2.97 4.35
CA SER A 321 -9.68 -3.72 3.61
C SER A 321 -9.51 -5.24 3.60
N TYR A 322 -8.42 -5.77 4.15
CA TYR A 322 -8.24 -7.23 4.30
C TYR A 322 -7.63 -7.55 5.67
N PHE A 323 -7.71 -8.81 6.12
CA PHE A 323 -7.22 -9.16 7.44
C PHE A 323 -5.68 -9.30 7.47
N ASN A 324 -5.06 -8.50 8.33
CA ASN A 324 -3.63 -8.47 8.62
C ASN A 324 -3.40 -7.76 9.97
N SER A 325 -2.18 -7.87 10.53
CA SER A 325 -1.82 -7.26 11.82
C SER A 325 -1.41 -5.79 11.72
N GLU A 326 -1.02 -5.31 10.53
CA GLU A 326 -0.56 -3.94 10.31
C GLU A 326 -1.66 -2.89 10.59
N ALA A 327 -2.92 -3.19 10.26
CA ALA A 327 -4.05 -2.30 10.56
C ALA A 327 -4.18 -1.98 12.06
N PHE A 328 -4.04 -2.99 12.91
CA PHE A 328 -4.02 -2.82 14.36
C PHE A 328 -2.82 -2.02 14.84
N ALA A 329 -1.62 -2.33 14.33
CA ALA A 329 -0.40 -1.62 14.67
C ALA A 329 -0.45 -0.12 14.27
N LEU A 330 -1.05 0.19 13.12
CA LEU A 330 -1.30 1.57 12.70
C LEU A 330 -2.29 2.29 13.60
N THR A 331 -3.37 1.63 14.01
CA THR A 331 -4.36 2.22 14.90
C THR A 331 -3.74 2.60 16.25
N LEU A 332 -2.90 1.73 16.81
CA LEU A 332 -2.11 2.04 18.02
C LEU A 332 -1.11 3.16 17.78
N THR A 333 -0.48 3.21 16.61
CA THR A 333 0.47 4.26 16.24
C THR A 333 -0.20 5.64 16.19
N PHE A 334 -1.37 5.77 15.55
CA PHE A 334 -2.13 7.03 15.54
C PHE A 334 -2.66 7.40 16.92
N THR A 335 -3.11 6.41 17.70
CA THR A 335 -3.54 6.63 19.10
C THR A 335 -2.39 7.16 19.95
N ALA A 336 -1.22 6.54 19.89
CA ALA A 336 -0.02 7.00 20.59
C ALA A 336 0.44 8.39 20.13
N ALA A 337 0.42 8.65 18.81
CA ALA A 337 0.73 9.97 18.26
C ALA A 337 -0.21 11.04 18.84
N TYR A 338 -1.52 10.80 18.82
CA TYR A 338 -2.51 11.69 19.44
C TYR A 338 -2.21 11.94 20.92
N GLN A 339 -1.99 10.86 21.69
CA GLN A 339 -1.71 10.98 23.12
C GLN A 339 -0.47 11.85 23.36
N LEU A 340 0.59 11.72 22.58
CA LEU A 340 1.84 12.43 22.84
C LEU A 340 1.85 13.91 22.43
N VAL A 341 1.02 14.32 21.46
CA VAL A 341 1.10 15.67 20.87
C VAL A 341 -0.07 16.59 21.22
N VAL A 342 -1.28 16.07 21.44
CA VAL A 342 -2.46 16.90 21.66
C VAL A 342 -2.55 17.36 23.11
N GLU A 343 -2.69 18.66 23.34
CA GLU A 343 -2.59 19.28 24.67
C GLU A 343 -3.60 18.73 25.69
N ASP A 344 -4.80 18.37 25.26
CA ASP A 344 -5.85 17.82 26.14
C ASP A 344 -5.92 16.29 26.17
N SER A 345 -4.93 15.63 25.59
CA SER A 345 -4.81 14.17 25.66
C SER A 345 -4.60 13.69 27.10
N TRP A 346 -4.81 12.39 27.34
CA TRP A 346 -4.60 11.78 28.65
C TRP A 346 -3.15 11.93 29.13
N TRP A 347 -2.20 11.74 28.23
CA TRP A 347 -0.79 11.94 28.51
C TRP A 347 -0.51 13.38 28.95
N ASN A 348 -0.97 14.37 28.20
CA ASN A 348 -0.66 15.77 28.50
C ASN A 348 -1.39 16.28 29.74
N ARG A 349 -2.63 15.83 30.00
CA ARG A 349 -3.32 16.08 31.27
C ARG A 349 -2.57 15.48 32.46
N LEU A 350 -2.01 14.29 32.31
CA LEU A 350 -1.22 13.65 33.36
C LEU A 350 0.10 14.40 33.61
N MET A 351 0.81 14.82 32.56
CA MET A 351 2.09 15.54 32.72
C MET A 351 1.92 16.97 33.24
N THR A 352 0.78 17.61 32.97
CA THR A 352 0.47 18.98 33.46
C THR A 352 -0.29 19.00 34.79
N GLY A 353 -0.49 17.86 35.44
CA GLY A 353 -1.22 17.78 36.71
C GLY A 353 -2.75 17.91 36.60
N ARG A 354 -3.29 18.17 35.41
CA ARG A 354 -4.73 18.32 35.10
C ARG A 354 -5.53 17.00 35.12
N ALA A 355 -4.91 15.88 35.51
CA ALA A 355 -5.57 14.57 35.57
C ALA A 355 -6.42 14.36 36.84
N GLY A 356 -6.09 15.01 37.97
CA GLY A 356 -6.82 14.83 39.23
C GLY A 356 -6.97 13.36 39.64
N ALA A 357 -8.19 12.97 40.05
CA ALA A 357 -8.54 11.59 40.45
C ALA A 357 -8.34 10.55 39.34
N TRP A 358 -8.31 10.97 38.06
CA TRP A 358 -8.11 10.06 36.94
C TRP A 358 -6.63 9.69 36.71
N SER A 359 -5.70 10.20 37.51
CA SER A 359 -4.26 9.97 37.30
C SER A 359 -3.89 8.48 37.19
N ILE A 360 -4.40 7.62 38.09
CA ILE A 360 -4.06 6.19 38.09
C ILE A 360 -4.67 5.46 36.87
N PRO A 361 -5.99 5.57 36.58
CA PRO A 361 -6.55 4.99 35.37
C PRO A 361 -5.83 5.42 34.08
N LEU A 362 -5.44 6.70 33.98
CA LEU A 362 -4.70 7.19 32.82
C LEU A 362 -3.30 6.58 32.70
N ILE A 363 -2.58 6.40 33.82
CA ILE A 363 -1.28 5.72 33.84
C ILE A 363 -1.42 4.27 33.35
N ILE A 364 -2.44 3.56 33.83
CA ILE A 364 -2.73 2.17 33.43
C ILE A 364 -3.09 2.12 31.94
N GLY A 365 -3.99 2.98 31.46
CA GLY A 365 -4.41 3.01 30.06
C GLY A 365 -3.27 3.36 29.10
N LEU A 366 -2.43 4.35 29.43
CA LEU A 366 -1.26 4.72 28.63
C LEU A 366 -0.19 3.63 28.65
N GLY A 367 0.05 3.02 29.81
CA GLY A 367 0.97 1.88 29.94
C GLY A 367 0.51 0.68 29.13
N GLY A 368 -0.79 0.36 29.18
CA GLY A 368 -1.41 -0.66 28.35
C GLY A 368 -1.25 -0.38 26.86
N CYS A 369 -1.50 0.87 26.41
CA CYS A 369 -1.29 1.28 25.02
C CYS A 369 0.17 1.09 24.57
N LEU A 370 1.15 1.42 25.42
CA LEU A 370 2.57 1.22 25.14
C LEU A 370 2.92 -0.28 25.06
N GLY A 371 2.44 -1.08 26.00
CA GLY A 371 2.66 -2.53 26.01
C GLY A 371 2.04 -3.20 24.78
N LEU A 372 0.83 -2.80 24.37
CA LEU A 372 0.21 -3.26 23.12
C LEU A 372 1.03 -2.86 21.90
N LEU A 373 1.57 -1.64 21.85
CA LEU A 373 2.44 -1.18 20.76
C LEU A 373 3.72 -2.03 20.67
N MET A 374 4.32 -2.40 21.79
CA MET A 374 5.47 -3.33 21.85
C MET A 374 5.10 -4.76 21.43
N LEU A 375 3.84 -5.16 21.55
CA LEU A 375 3.33 -6.45 21.09
C LEU A 375 2.85 -6.44 19.62
N THR A 376 3.15 -5.37 18.88
CA THR A 376 2.94 -5.31 17.42
C THR A 376 4.16 -5.83 16.65
N LYS A 377 4.13 -5.68 15.32
CA LYS A 377 5.17 -6.13 14.41
C LYS A 377 6.49 -5.39 14.64
N LYS A 378 7.61 -6.08 14.53
CA LYS A 378 8.95 -5.56 14.86
C LYS A 378 9.33 -4.27 14.13
N ASN A 379 8.86 -4.04 12.90
CA ASN A 379 9.14 -2.80 12.18
C ASN A 379 8.54 -1.56 12.88
N PHE A 380 7.47 -1.71 13.66
CA PHE A 380 6.89 -0.62 14.46
C PHE A 380 7.74 -0.23 15.68
N TYR A 381 8.78 -0.99 16.02
CA TYR A 381 9.70 -0.59 17.08
C TYR A 381 10.49 0.67 16.70
N PHE A 382 10.64 0.97 15.41
CA PHE A 382 11.18 2.26 14.96
C PHE A 382 10.30 3.44 15.34
N PHE A 383 8.98 3.26 15.46
CA PHE A 383 8.11 4.29 15.99
C PHE A 383 8.27 4.45 17.50
N ILE A 384 8.49 3.37 18.25
CA ILE A 384 8.83 3.43 19.69
C ILE A 384 10.16 4.17 19.90
N LEU A 385 11.17 3.87 19.09
CA LEU A 385 12.44 4.58 19.10
C LEU A 385 12.26 6.07 18.78
N PHE A 386 11.42 6.39 17.78
CA PHE A 386 11.05 7.77 17.48
C PHE A 386 10.36 8.46 18.66
N ILE A 387 9.45 7.78 19.38
CA ILE A 387 8.82 8.31 20.60
C ILE A 387 9.90 8.67 21.64
N CYS A 388 10.92 7.85 21.84
CA CYS A 388 12.03 8.17 22.75
C CYS A 388 12.74 9.48 22.34
N PHE A 389 13.11 9.62 21.07
CA PHE A 389 13.73 10.86 20.56
C PHE A 389 12.78 12.06 20.64
N TYR A 390 11.50 11.86 20.37
CA TYR A 390 10.47 12.89 20.50
C TYR A 390 10.30 13.35 21.94
N LEU A 391 10.31 12.45 22.93
CA LEU A 391 10.23 12.82 24.34
C LEU A 391 11.46 13.64 24.78
N LEU A 392 12.66 13.27 24.32
CA LEU A 392 13.87 14.08 24.54
C LEU A 392 13.73 15.47 23.90
N TRP A 393 13.31 15.53 22.65
CA TRP A 393 13.03 16.79 21.94
C TRP A 393 12.02 17.66 22.71
N ARG A 394 10.96 17.06 23.24
CA ARG A 394 9.93 17.75 24.00
C ARG A 394 10.44 18.31 25.33
N ILE A 395 11.36 17.62 25.99
CA ILE A 395 12.04 18.09 27.22
C ILE A 395 12.93 19.31 26.92
N LEU A 396 13.50 19.39 25.72
CA LEU A 396 14.37 20.50 25.28
C LEU A 396 13.56 21.72 24.83
N PHE A 397 12.55 21.54 23.98
CA PHE A 397 11.88 22.66 23.30
C PHE A 397 10.53 23.06 23.90
N ARG A 398 9.81 22.13 24.54
CA ARG A 398 8.42 22.38 25.01
C ARG A 398 8.30 22.60 26.51
N LYS A 399 9.43 22.85 27.21
CA LYS A 399 9.48 23.12 28.65
C LYS A 399 8.62 22.14 29.48
N THR A 400 8.68 20.85 29.13
CA THR A 400 8.02 19.83 29.95
C THR A 400 8.61 19.90 31.36
N GLU A 401 7.76 20.03 32.37
CA GLU A 401 8.20 20.16 33.75
C GLU A 401 9.08 18.96 34.13
N ARG A 402 10.30 19.24 34.59
CA ARG A 402 11.28 18.23 35.01
C ARG A 402 11.12 17.91 36.49
N THR A 403 9.89 17.85 36.97
CA THR A 403 9.61 17.52 38.37
C THR A 403 9.70 16.01 38.56
N PHE A 404 10.12 15.57 39.76
CA PHE A 404 10.16 14.16 40.13
C PHE A 404 8.81 13.46 39.87
N LYS A 405 7.70 14.17 40.12
CA LYS A 405 6.33 13.68 39.88
C LYS A 405 6.02 13.38 38.42
N VAL A 406 6.49 14.21 37.49
CA VAL A 406 6.29 13.97 36.04
C VAL A 406 7.15 12.80 35.59
N ILE A 407 8.41 12.76 36.02
CA ILE A 407 9.33 11.66 35.70
C ILE A 407 8.82 10.32 36.25
N SER A 408 8.33 10.28 37.50
CA SER A 408 7.80 9.05 38.10
C SER A 408 6.54 8.56 37.40
N ARG A 409 5.68 9.46 36.91
CA ARG A 409 4.51 9.11 36.08
C ARG A 409 4.93 8.51 34.74
N MET A 410 5.91 9.11 34.06
CA MET A 410 6.47 8.56 32.82
C MET A 410 7.10 7.19 33.04
N ALA A 411 7.86 7.03 34.13
CA ALA A 411 8.46 5.76 34.52
C ALA A 411 7.39 4.70 34.83
N ALA A 412 6.30 5.06 35.52
CA ALA A 412 5.20 4.14 35.81
C ALA A 412 4.48 3.67 34.53
N ILE A 413 4.23 4.57 33.57
CA ILE A 413 3.69 4.20 32.24
C ILE A 413 4.63 3.23 31.54
N GLY A 414 5.93 3.53 31.52
CA GLY A 414 6.96 2.68 30.94
C GLY A 414 7.00 1.29 31.58
N LEU A 415 6.97 1.23 32.92
CA LEU A 415 6.99 0.00 33.69
C LEU A 415 5.76 -0.86 33.37
N ILE A 416 4.56 -0.29 33.40
CA ILE A 416 3.33 -1.03 33.04
C ILE A 416 3.40 -1.58 31.62
N GLY A 417 3.88 -0.78 30.65
CA GLY A 417 4.05 -1.23 29.27
C GLY A 417 5.04 -2.38 29.14
N ILE A 418 6.20 -2.28 29.78
CA ILE A 418 7.23 -3.33 29.80
C ILE A 418 6.71 -4.59 30.52
N THR A 419 6.00 -4.45 31.63
CA THR A 419 5.42 -5.56 32.37
C THR A 419 4.38 -6.29 31.52
N LEU A 420 3.48 -5.57 30.83
CA LEU A 420 2.51 -6.20 29.93
C LEU A 420 3.20 -6.94 28.78
N PHE A 421 4.18 -6.30 28.12
CA PHE A 421 4.96 -6.93 27.07
C PHE A 421 5.70 -8.18 27.56
N GLY A 422 6.37 -8.07 28.71
CA GLY A 422 7.13 -9.13 29.35
C GLY A 422 6.25 -10.29 29.80
N ALA A 423 5.06 -10.02 30.34
CA ALA A 423 4.10 -11.03 30.75
C ALA A 423 3.62 -11.86 29.55
N VAL A 424 3.19 -11.20 28.46
CA VAL A 424 2.71 -11.91 27.26
C VAL A 424 3.83 -12.73 26.62
N ARG A 425 5.04 -12.16 26.49
CA ARG A 425 6.20 -12.88 25.93
C ARG A 425 6.70 -13.99 26.86
N GLY A 426 6.60 -13.80 28.17
CA GLY A 426 6.97 -14.78 29.19
C GLY A 426 6.03 -15.98 29.18
N VAL A 427 4.72 -15.76 29.06
CA VAL A 427 3.72 -16.83 28.90
C VAL A 427 3.96 -17.63 27.61
N ASP A 428 4.19 -16.94 26.48
CA ASP A 428 4.53 -17.59 25.20
C ASP A 428 5.82 -18.41 25.30
N ALA A 429 6.85 -17.90 25.98
CA ALA A 429 8.09 -18.62 26.22
C ALA A 429 7.87 -19.84 27.14
N TRP A 430 7.12 -19.70 28.21
CA TRP A 430 6.81 -20.77 29.17
C TRP A 430 6.04 -21.93 28.51
N ILE A 431 5.00 -21.64 27.73
CA ILE A 431 4.25 -22.65 26.94
C ILE A 431 5.17 -23.46 26.00
N ASN A 432 6.25 -22.81 25.56
CA ASN A 432 7.24 -23.39 24.67
C ASN A 432 8.53 -23.81 25.40
N ASP A 433 8.45 -24.12 26.70
CA ASP A 433 9.55 -24.65 27.51
C ASP A 433 10.84 -23.79 27.45
N PHE A 434 10.69 -22.47 27.26
CA PHE A 434 11.77 -21.50 27.03
C PHE A 434 12.71 -21.80 25.84
N SER A 435 12.41 -22.81 25.01
CA SER A 435 13.16 -23.24 23.81
C SER A 435 12.48 -22.80 22.51
N ARG A 436 11.78 -21.67 22.57
CA ARG A 436 10.95 -21.16 21.45
C ARG A 436 11.74 -20.97 20.15
N GLY A 437 12.97 -20.48 20.22
CA GLY A 437 13.83 -20.25 19.05
C GLY A 437 14.16 -21.54 18.31
N GLU A 438 14.58 -22.56 19.08
CA GLU A 438 14.90 -23.91 18.58
C GLU A 438 13.67 -24.56 17.96
N LYS A 439 12.53 -24.56 18.69
CA LYS A 439 11.27 -25.13 18.20
C LYS A 439 10.75 -24.47 16.92
N ILE A 440 10.92 -23.15 16.77
CA ILE A 440 10.59 -22.48 15.50
C ILE A 440 11.49 -22.95 14.37
N MET A 441 12.79 -23.15 14.64
CA MET A 441 13.72 -23.67 13.64
C MET A 441 13.36 -25.10 13.23
N GLU A 442 13.11 -25.98 14.20
CA GLU A 442 12.67 -27.37 13.95
C GLU A 442 11.37 -27.42 13.14
N ALA A 443 10.37 -26.61 13.53
CA ALA A 443 9.12 -26.50 12.79
C ALA A 443 9.36 -25.99 11.36
N ARG A 444 10.26 -25.02 11.19
CA ARG A 444 10.63 -24.49 9.87
C ARG A 444 11.28 -25.56 9.00
N GLU A 445 12.21 -26.33 9.55
CA GLU A 445 12.86 -27.44 8.85
C GLU A 445 11.88 -28.54 8.46
N LYS A 446 10.88 -28.81 9.30
CA LYS A 446 9.90 -29.87 9.10
C LYS A 446 8.79 -29.50 8.12
N TYR A 447 8.29 -28.26 8.17
CA TYR A 447 7.07 -27.86 7.46
C TYR A 447 7.33 -26.94 6.25
N ALA A 448 8.53 -26.35 6.10
CA ALA A 448 8.83 -25.54 4.93
C ALA A 448 8.93 -26.40 3.67
N LYS A 449 8.36 -25.89 2.57
CA LYS A 449 8.55 -26.50 1.25
C LYS A 449 10.03 -26.45 0.85
N PRO A 450 10.52 -27.40 0.01
CA PRO A 450 11.95 -27.47 -0.35
C PRO A 450 12.56 -26.14 -0.81
N LEU A 451 11.83 -25.33 -1.58
CA LEU A 451 12.31 -24.04 -2.08
C LEU A 451 12.58 -22.98 -0.98
N PHE A 452 11.99 -23.14 0.21
CA PHE A 452 12.10 -22.20 1.33
C PHE A 452 12.78 -22.82 2.56
N ASN A 453 13.12 -24.11 2.49
CA ASN A 453 13.61 -24.87 3.62
C ASN A 453 15.08 -24.53 3.92
N PRO A 454 15.44 -24.21 5.18
CA PRO A 454 16.81 -23.88 5.56
C PRO A 454 17.79 -25.06 5.48
N LYS A 455 17.34 -26.31 5.28
CA LYS A 455 18.21 -27.47 5.01
C LYS A 455 18.50 -27.68 3.52
N THR A 456 17.66 -27.15 2.63
CA THR A 456 17.89 -27.25 1.19
C THR A 456 19.11 -26.39 0.81
N PRO A 457 20.07 -26.84 0.01
CA PRO A 457 21.19 -26.01 -0.44
C PRO A 457 20.73 -24.70 -1.08
N LEU A 458 21.47 -23.60 -0.88
CA LEU A 458 21.03 -22.24 -1.25
C LEU A 458 20.72 -22.11 -2.75
N GLU A 459 21.51 -22.75 -3.61
CA GLU A 459 21.33 -22.80 -5.06
C GLU A 459 20.01 -23.47 -5.48
N LYS A 460 19.44 -24.33 -4.64
CA LYS A 460 18.15 -25.00 -4.87
C LYS A 460 16.96 -24.28 -4.20
N ARG A 461 17.23 -23.27 -3.35
CA ARG A 461 16.18 -22.41 -2.76
C ARG A 461 15.72 -21.35 -3.76
N ILE A 462 14.57 -20.75 -3.48
CA ILE A 462 14.05 -19.63 -4.28
C ILE A 462 15.07 -18.48 -4.37
N PHE A 463 15.16 -17.88 -5.55
CA PHE A 463 16.18 -16.90 -5.88
C PHE A 463 16.13 -15.61 -5.03
N SER A 464 14.99 -15.30 -4.40
CA SER A 464 14.80 -14.10 -3.58
C SER A 464 15.44 -14.19 -2.20
N LEU A 465 15.76 -15.39 -1.71
CA LEU A 465 16.33 -15.60 -0.39
C LEU A 465 17.83 -15.30 -0.39
N GLN A 466 18.28 -14.65 0.69
CA GLN A 466 19.70 -14.45 1.00
C GLN A 466 20.51 -13.87 -0.17
N MET A 467 20.02 -12.77 -0.76
CA MET A 467 20.63 -12.13 -1.94
C MET A 467 22.12 -11.80 -1.72
N LYS A 468 22.50 -11.38 -0.51
CA LYS A 468 23.89 -11.14 -0.12
C LYS A 468 24.76 -12.39 -0.27
N ASP A 469 24.30 -13.53 0.24
CA ASP A 469 25.03 -14.80 0.20
C ASP A 469 25.11 -15.37 -1.23
N ARG A 470 24.21 -14.92 -2.12
CA ARG A 470 24.25 -15.19 -3.57
C ARG A 470 25.18 -14.24 -4.35
N GLY A 471 25.97 -13.41 -3.66
CA GLY A 471 26.92 -12.48 -4.28
C GLY A 471 26.29 -11.21 -4.86
N MET A 472 25.01 -10.91 -4.57
CA MET A 472 24.42 -9.65 -4.99
C MET A 472 24.92 -8.53 -4.08
N ASP A 473 25.59 -7.51 -4.64
CA ASP A 473 26.03 -6.35 -3.89
C ASP A 473 24.91 -5.30 -3.68
N PHE A 474 25.20 -4.29 -2.85
CA PHE A 474 24.27 -3.19 -2.57
C PHE A 474 23.80 -2.45 -3.83
N LYS A 475 24.72 -2.18 -4.77
CA LYS A 475 24.45 -1.41 -5.99
C LYS A 475 23.52 -2.19 -6.92
N ALA A 476 23.74 -3.49 -7.06
CA ALA A 476 22.91 -4.40 -7.82
C ALA A 476 21.52 -4.53 -7.19
N MET A 477 21.41 -4.67 -5.86
CA MET A 477 20.13 -4.68 -5.16
C MET A 477 19.30 -3.42 -5.45
N PHE A 478 19.95 -2.26 -5.39
CA PHE A 478 19.26 -0.99 -5.59
C PHE A 478 18.88 -0.76 -7.07
N HIS A 479 19.82 -0.91 -7.99
CA HIS A 479 19.61 -0.58 -9.41
C HIS A 479 19.01 -1.73 -10.23
N LYS A 480 19.55 -2.96 -10.12
CA LYS A 480 19.05 -4.13 -10.86
C LYS A 480 17.81 -4.71 -10.18
N GLY A 481 17.85 -4.85 -8.86
CA GLY A 481 16.72 -5.32 -8.06
C GLY A 481 15.55 -4.34 -8.01
N ARG A 482 15.80 -3.06 -8.33
CA ARG A 482 14.85 -1.94 -8.30
C ARG A 482 14.12 -1.83 -6.96
N TRP A 483 14.87 -2.05 -5.86
CA TRP A 483 14.29 -2.12 -4.52
C TRP A 483 13.49 -0.86 -4.17
N GLY A 484 14.06 0.33 -4.39
CA GLY A 484 13.40 1.60 -4.07
C GLY A 484 12.11 1.80 -4.86
N GLU A 485 12.11 1.45 -6.15
CA GLU A 485 10.91 1.55 -6.99
C GLU A 485 9.82 0.57 -6.56
N LYS A 486 10.16 -0.69 -6.28
CA LYS A 486 9.19 -1.70 -5.81
C LYS A 486 8.57 -1.29 -4.48
N CYS A 487 9.39 -0.82 -3.53
CA CYS A 487 8.90 -0.27 -2.27
C CYS A 487 7.98 0.93 -2.49
N PHE A 488 8.33 1.85 -3.40
CA PHE A 488 7.49 3.00 -3.72
C PHE A 488 6.15 2.61 -4.34
N ARG A 489 6.15 1.74 -5.35
CA ARG A 489 4.92 1.30 -6.04
C ARG A 489 3.96 0.61 -5.08
N THR A 490 4.50 -0.27 -4.23
CA THR A 490 3.72 -0.95 -3.19
C THR A 490 3.29 -0.04 -2.04
N SER A 491 3.98 1.07 -1.77
CA SER A 491 3.48 2.11 -0.85
C SER A 491 2.31 2.90 -1.41
N PHE A 492 2.10 2.92 -2.73
CA PHE A 492 1.15 3.81 -3.39
C PHE A 492 0.22 3.13 -4.38
N GLY A 493 -0.06 1.84 -4.18
CA GLY A 493 -1.11 1.12 -4.88
C GLY A 493 -0.62 0.09 -5.88
N GLU A 494 0.19 -0.84 -5.40
CA GLU A 494 0.41 -2.14 -6.04
C GLU A 494 -0.17 -3.20 -5.10
N TYR A 495 -1.22 -3.85 -5.57
CA TYR A 495 -2.18 -4.63 -4.78
C TYR A 495 -2.12 -6.11 -5.14
N GLY A 496 -2.90 -6.90 -4.40
CA GLY A 496 -2.86 -8.36 -4.45
C GLY A 496 -1.46 -8.86 -4.11
N TYR A 497 -1.08 -10.03 -4.63
CA TYR A 497 0.28 -10.55 -4.56
C TYR A 497 1.25 -9.84 -5.52
N LEU A 498 1.20 -8.49 -5.55
CA LEU A 498 1.93 -7.63 -6.47
C LEU A 498 1.53 -7.85 -7.95
N THR A 499 0.32 -8.32 -8.16
CA THR A 499 -0.21 -8.66 -9.50
C THR A 499 -1.16 -7.60 -10.05
N VAL A 500 -1.64 -6.70 -9.19
CA VAL A 500 -2.61 -5.65 -9.57
C VAL A 500 -1.95 -4.30 -9.38
N ALA A 501 -1.51 -3.69 -10.48
CA ALA A 501 -0.75 -2.45 -10.45
C ALA A 501 -1.31 -1.42 -11.45
N GLY A 502 -1.15 -0.16 -11.09
CA GLY A 502 -1.43 0.95 -12.00
C GLY A 502 -0.42 1.02 -13.12
N SER A 503 -0.71 1.86 -14.11
CA SER A 503 0.26 2.13 -15.16
C SER A 503 1.54 2.79 -14.62
N PRO A 504 2.72 2.63 -15.25
CA PRO A 504 3.97 3.26 -14.81
C PRO A 504 3.85 4.77 -14.58
N ASN A 505 3.18 5.53 -15.45
CA ASN A 505 3.09 6.98 -15.24
C ASN A 505 2.21 7.39 -14.07
N TYR A 506 1.30 6.54 -13.57
CA TYR A 506 0.62 6.82 -12.30
C TYR A 506 1.65 6.91 -11.17
N TYR A 507 2.58 5.94 -11.11
CA TYR A 507 3.64 5.94 -10.09
C TYR A 507 4.65 7.06 -10.33
N TYR A 508 5.00 7.38 -11.58
CA TYR A 508 5.83 8.56 -11.85
C TYR A 508 5.14 9.84 -11.39
N PHE A 509 3.87 10.04 -11.73
CA PHE A 509 3.12 11.21 -11.30
C PHE A 509 3.06 11.31 -9.77
N MET A 510 2.69 10.22 -9.10
CA MET A 510 2.62 10.15 -7.64
C MET A 510 3.99 10.46 -7.00
N ASN A 511 5.08 9.95 -7.57
CA ASN A 511 6.43 10.20 -7.08
C ASN A 511 6.80 11.69 -7.16
N HIS A 512 6.60 12.32 -8.31
CA HIS A 512 6.88 13.75 -8.47
C HIS A 512 6.01 14.60 -7.54
N LEU A 513 4.72 14.26 -7.41
CA LEU A 513 3.80 14.95 -6.52
C LEU A 513 4.24 14.87 -5.05
N LEU A 514 4.65 13.69 -4.59
CA LEU A 514 5.15 13.50 -3.23
C LEU A 514 6.50 14.16 -2.98
N ILE A 515 7.38 14.21 -3.99
CA ILE A 515 8.65 14.97 -3.91
C ILE A 515 8.34 16.47 -3.76
N ILE A 516 7.47 17.01 -4.62
CA ILE A 516 7.05 18.42 -4.54
C ILE A 516 6.43 18.70 -3.18
N PHE A 517 5.55 17.82 -2.69
CA PHE A 517 4.93 17.99 -1.38
C PHE A 517 5.94 17.91 -0.24
N GLY A 518 6.84 16.93 -0.26
CA GLY A 518 7.90 16.77 0.73
C GLY A 518 8.85 17.97 0.77
N LEU A 519 9.32 18.45 -0.39
CA LEU A 519 10.18 19.63 -0.50
C LEU A 519 9.47 20.89 -0.03
N TRP A 520 8.22 21.08 -0.43
CA TRP A 520 7.42 22.21 0.02
C TRP A 520 7.19 22.21 1.53
N ALA A 521 6.84 21.05 2.11
CA ALA A 521 6.62 20.90 3.54
C ALA A 521 7.92 21.12 4.33
N ALA A 522 9.02 20.49 3.91
CA ALA A 522 10.33 20.66 4.53
C ALA A 522 10.80 22.12 4.44
N GLY A 523 10.72 22.75 3.26
CA GLY A 523 11.05 24.15 3.07
C GLY A 523 10.20 25.08 3.93
N SER A 524 8.90 24.83 4.04
CA SER A 524 7.99 25.59 4.91
C SER A 524 8.38 25.48 6.38
N ILE A 525 8.77 24.28 6.84
CA ILE A 525 9.23 24.05 8.22
C ILE A 525 10.59 24.71 8.47
N VAL A 526 11.53 24.63 7.52
CA VAL A 526 12.84 25.27 7.66
C VAL A 526 12.71 26.80 7.73
N LEU A 527 11.85 27.38 6.89
CA LEU A 527 11.68 28.83 6.82
C LEU A 527 10.84 29.40 7.97
N ARG A 528 9.87 28.64 8.50
CA ARG A 528 8.85 29.17 9.44
C ARG A 528 8.75 28.43 10.78
N GLY A 529 9.31 27.22 10.87
CA GLY A 529 9.19 26.35 12.05
C GLY A 529 10.24 26.60 13.13
N GLY A 530 11.27 27.40 12.85
CA GLY A 530 12.37 27.67 13.78
C GLY A 530 13.20 26.43 14.14
N LEU A 531 14.08 26.55 15.13
CA LEU A 531 14.91 25.42 15.61
C LEU A 531 14.07 24.26 16.12
N GLU A 532 12.94 24.55 16.77
CA GLU A 532 11.98 23.55 17.22
C GLU A 532 11.50 22.69 16.04
N GLY A 533 11.00 23.31 14.97
CA GLY A 533 10.50 22.61 13.80
C GLY A 533 11.59 21.89 13.00
N ILE A 534 12.75 22.53 12.83
CA ILE A 534 13.89 21.94 12.09
C ILE A 534 14.40 20.68 12.79
N THR A 535 14.55 20.71 14.12
CA THR A 535 15.02 19.54 14.87
C THR A 535 14.01 18.40 14.85
N LEU A 536 12.70 18.69 14.97
CA LEU A 536 11.67 17.65 14.86
C LEU A 536 11.61 17.04 13.45
N LEU A 537 11.76 17.87 12.41
CA LEU A 537 11.88 17.42 11.02
C LEU A 537 13.09 16.49 10.86
N GLY A 538 14.25 16.88 11.41
CA GLY A 538 15.47 16.07 11.41
C GLY A 538 15.27 14.72 12.08
N ILE A 539 14.70 14.69 13.29
CA ILE A 539 14.41 13.44 14.03
C ILE A 539 13.49 12.54 13.21
N THR A 540 12.43 13.12 12.62
CA THR A 540 11.46 12.39 11.78
C THR A 540 12.15 11.77 10.56
N PHE A 541 12.95 12.58 9.85
CA PHE A 541 13.64 12.14 8.64
C PHE A 541 14.71 11.08 8.92
N CYS A 542 15.54 11.28 9.95
CA CYS A 542 16.55 10.30 10.36
C CYS A 542 15.92 8.98 10.81
N SER A 543 14.81 9.02 11.55
CA SER A 543 14.09 7.80 11.97
C SER A 543 13.48 7.06 10.79
N ALA A 544 12.91 7.79 9.82
CA ALA A 544 12.41 7.23 8.57
C ALA A 544 13.53 6.56 7.75
N ILE A 545 14.67 7.23 7.59
CA ILE A 545 15.85 6.65 6.91
C ILE A 545 16.35 5.41 7.64
N GLY A 546 16.44 5.44 8.97
CA GLY A 546 16.85 4.29 9.77
C GLY A 546 15.97 3.06 9.52
N LEU A 547 14.65 3.26 9.48
CA LEU A 547 13.70 2.20 9.13
C LEU A 547 13.89 1.69 7.70
N MET A 548 14.07 2.59 6.73
CA MET A 548 14.30 2.23 5.33
C MET A 548 15.61 1.43 5.17
N ALA A 549 16.67 1.83 5.86
CA ALA A 549 17.95 1.12 5.88
C ALA A 549 17.82 -0.28 6.48
N ALA A 550 17.09 -0.43 7.58
CA ALA A 550 16.83 -1.73 8.19
C ALA A 550 16.00 -2.65 7.27
N ALA A 551 14.97 -2.12 6.62
CA ALA A 551 14.16 -2.87 5.65
C ALA A 551 14.97 -3.28 4.41
N PHE A 552 15.86 -2.40 3.93
CA PHE A 552 16.79 -2.70 2.85
C PHE A 552 17.73 -3.83 3.26
N TYR A 553 18.36 -3.72 4.44
CA TYR A 553 19.28 -4.72 4.96
C TYR A 553 18.61 -6.09 5.13
N HIS A 554 17.39 -6.11 5.66
CA HIS A 554 16.59 -7.34 5.75
C HIS A 554 16.27 -7.92 4.35
N SER A 555 15.92 -7.07 3.38
CA SER A 555 15.68 -7.50 2.00
C SER A 555 16.92 -8.10 1.35
N TRP A 556 18.09 -7.64 1.75
CA TRP A 556 19.37 -8.08 1.22
C TRP A 556 19.86 -9.39 1.85
N THR A 557 19.65 -9.55 3.15
CA THR A 557 20.23 -10.66 3.93
C THR A 557 19.28 -11.82 4.18
N VAL A 558 17.96 -11.59 4.18
CA VAL A 558 16.98 -12.61 4.56
C VAL A 558 16.14 -13.04 3.36
N ASP A 559 15.24 -12.16 2.90
CA ASP A 559 14.35 -12.42 1.77
C ASP A 559 14.05 -11.10 1.06
N PHE A 560 14.23 -11.07 -0.26
CA PHE A 560 14.00 -9.90 -1.09
C PHE A 560 12.51 -9.54 -1.15
N GLN A 561 12.05 -8.80 -0.14
CA GLN A 561 10.68 -8.33 0.01
C GLN A 561 10.65 -6.80 -0.04
N ALA A 562 10.81 -6.24 -1.24
CA ALA A 562 10.76 -4.81 -1.47
C ALA A 562 9.31 -4.29 -1.40
N GLN A 563 8.78 -4.12 -0.19
CA GLN A 563 7.37 -3.75 0.06
C GLN A 563 7.23 -2.52 0.94
N GLY A 564 6.39 -1.59 0.50
CA GLY A 564 6.07 -0.34 1.17
C GLY A 564 5.37 -0.49 2.53
N ARG A 565 4.68 -1.61 2.77
CA ARG A 565 4.02 -1.90 4.06
C ARG A 565 5.00 -1.95 5.24
N TYR A 566 6.30 -2.12 4.98
CA TYR A 566 7.31 -2.04 6.05
C TYR A 566 7.55 -0.62 6.57
N PHE A 567 7.14 0.40 5.82
CA PHE A 567 7.34 1.81 6.13
C PHE A 567 6.15 2.49 6.83
N LEU A 568 5.08 1.74 7.11
CA LEU A 568 3.89 2.23 7.82
C LEU A 568 4.18 2.98 9.14
N PRO A 569 5.20 2.61 9.95
CA PRO A 569 5.55 3.37 11.15
C PRO A 569 5.86 4.86 10.89
N ILE A 570 6.31 5.22 9.68
CA ILE A 570 6.57 6.61 9.29
C ILE A 570 5.30 7.46 9.36
N LEU A 571 4.12 6.87 9.17
CA LEU A 571 2.86 7.60 9.23
C LEU A 571 2.61 8.20 10.62
N GLY A 572 2.95 7.48 11.69
CA GLY A 572 2.89 8.01 13.05
C GLY A 572 3.87 9.17 13.26
N MET A 573 5.10 9.03 12.76
CA MET A 573 6.13 10.06 12.85
C MET A 573 5.68 11.34 12.12
N LEU A 574 5.14 11.19 10.90
CA LEU A 574 4.57 12.29 10.12
C LEU A 574 3.36 12.93 10.80
N SER A 575 2.50 12.15 11.43
CA SER A 575 1.33 12.67 12.16
C SER A 575 1.77 13.64 13.26
N MET A 576 2.80 13.28 14.02
CA MET A 576 3.34 14.10 15.09
C MET A 576 4.02 15.37 14.54
N LEU A 577 4.80 15.24 13.45
CA LEU A 577 5.43 16.38 12.78
C LEU A 577 4.38 17.37 12.23
N ILE A 578 3.38 16.88 11.50
CA ILE A 578 2.31 17.69 10.90
C ILE A 578 1.55 18.44 11.98
N TYR A 579 1.21 17.78 13.09
CA TYR A 579 0.47 18.41 14.18
C TYR A 579 1.24 19.59 14.81
N HIS A 580 2.53 19.40 15.10
CA HIS A 580 3.37 20.47 15.65
C HIS A 580 3.60 21.60 14.65
N GLN A 581 3.73 21.26 13.36
CA GLN A 581 3.98 22.21 12.28
C GLN A 581 2.71 22.71 11.60
N ARG A 582 1.53 22.53 12.22
CA ARG A 582 0.23 22.93 11.64
C ARG A 582 0.14 24.41 11.29
N LYS A 583 0.86 25.30 11.99
CA LYS A 583 0.92 26.73 11.64
C LYS A 583 1.76 26.97 10.38
N SER A 584 2.87 26.27 10.25
CA SER A 584 3.78 26.33 9.09
C SER A 584 3.14 25.71 7.85
N LEU A 585 2.39 24.62 8.03
CA LEU A 585 1.80 23.81 6.97
C LEU A 585 0.32 24.11 6.70
N GLY A 586 -0.39 24.80 7.60
CA GLY A 586 -1.85 25.04 7.53
C GLY A 586 -2.22 26.15 6.55
N ASN A 587 -1.76 26.04 5.30
CA ASN A 587 -2.08 26.96 4.23
C ASN A 587 -2.65 26.22 3.03
N VAL A 588 -3.18 27.00 2.10
CA VAL A 588 -3.86 26.52 0.90
C VAL A 588 -2.98 25.66 -0.03
N VAL A 589 -1.66 25.89 -0.06
CA VAL A 589 -0.76 25.07 -0.87
C VAL A 589 -0.72 23.65 -0.31
N CYS A 590 -0.61 23.51 1.01
CA CYS A 590 -0.69 22.20 1.68
C CYS A 590 -2.02 21.49 1.39
N VAL A 591 -3.13 22.21 1.53
CA VAL A 591 -4.48 21.65 1.27
C VAL A 591 -4.60 21.21 -0.20
N SER A 592 -4.08 21.99 -1.13
CA SER A 592 -4.10 21.67 -2.56
C SER A 592 -3.27 20.42 -2.86
N LEU A 593 -2.04 20.34 -2.35
CA LEU A 593 -1.16 19.18 -2.53
C LEU A 593 -1.73 17.93 -1.86
N THR A 594 -2.30 18.08 -0.65
CA THR A 594 -3.05 17.04 0.06
C THR A 594 -4.20 16.51 -0.80
N GLY A 595 -5.01 17.41 -1.36
CA GLY A 595 -6.11 17.06 -2.26
C GLY A 595 -5.64 16.29 -3.49
N MET A 596 -4.55 16.73 -4.13
CA MET A 596 -3.98 16.02 -5.29
C MET A 596 -3.50 14.61 -4.95
N VAL A 597 -2.79 14.47 -3.82
CA VAL A 597 -2.32 13.16 -3.34
C VAL A 597 -3.51 12.25 -3.05
N TYR A 598 -4.53 12.77 -2.38
CA TYR A 598 -5.74 12.04 -2.07
C TYR A 598 -6.53 11.63 -3.32
N CYS A 599 -6.72 12.53 -4.29
CA CYS A 599 -7.38 12.20 -5.56
C CYS A 599 -6.60 11.13 -6.34
N SER A 600 -5.27 11.16 -6.27
CA SER A 600 -4.41 10.12 -6.88
C SER A 600 -4.58 8.78 -6.17
N ALA A 601 -4.67 8.79 -4.83
CA ALA A 601 -4.97 7.62 -4.03
C ALA A 601 -6.37 7.05 -4.37
N LEU A 602 -7.40 7.91 -4.45
CA LEU A 602 -8.75 7.53 -4.90
C LEU A 602 -8.74 6.88 -6.27
N TYR A 603 -8.07 7.50 -7.25
CA TYR A 603 -7.94 6.94 -8.59
C TYR A 603 -7.34 5.53 -8.55
N SER A 604 -6.23 5.35 -7.82
CA SER A 604 -5.57 4.06 -7.71
C SER A 604 -6.46 3.02 -7.03
N PHE A 605 -7.10 3.37 -5.92
CA PHE A 605 -7.93 2.43 -5.18
C PHE A 605 -9.17 2.00 -6.00
N LEU A 606 -9.87 2.95 -6.64
CA LEU A 606 -11.06 2.68 -7.45
C LEU A 606 -10.74 1.94 -8.75
N PHE A 607 -9.86 2.51 -9.57
CA PHE A 607 -9.68 2.06 -10.94
C PHE A 607 -8.55 1.03 -11.11
N VAL A 608 -7.72 0.84 -10.09
CA VAL A 608 -6.68 -0.21 -10.08
C VAL A 608 -7.04 -1.30 -9.10
N ALA A 609 -7.22 -0.99 -7.81
CA ALA A 609 -7.44 -2.02 -6.80
C ALA A 609 -8.82 -2.69 -6.96
N LEU A 610 -9.91 -1.93 -6.80
CA LEU A 610 -11.28 -2.46 -6.85
C LEU A 610 -11.56 -3.08 -8.21
N TRP A 611 -11.09 -2.48 -9.30
CA TRP A 611 -11.22 -3.05 -10.63
C TRP A 611 -10.39 -4.35 -10.83
N GLY A 612 -9.15 -4.38 -10.35
CA GLY A 612 -8.21 -5.47 -10.64
C GLY A 612 -8.28 -6.69 -9.70
N ILE A 613 -8.69 -6.50 -8.45
CA ILE A 613 -8.85 -7.60 -7.48
C ILE A 613 -10.04 -8.48 -7.88
N GLN A 614 -9.89 -9.80 -7.74
CA GLN A 614 -10.97 -10.75 -8.02
C GLN A 614 -12.08 -10.63 -6.97
N LYS A 615 -13.33 -10.64 -7.43
CA LYS A 615 -14.52 -10.52 -6.58
C LYS A 615 -15.15 -11.89 -6.38
N VAL A 616 -15.91 -12.02 -5.30
CA VAL A 616 -16.89 -13.09 -5.17
C VAL A 616 -17.87 -12.93 -6.34
N THR A 617 -17.90 -13.89 -7.26
CA THR A 617 -18.95 -13.94 -8.28
C THR A 617 -20.28 -14.05 -7.56
N ALA A 618 -21.24 -13.18 -7.88
CA ALA A 618 -22.63 -13.41 -7.50
C ALA A 618 -22.96 -14.85 -7.92
N LEU A 619 -23.34 -15.68 -6.94
CA LEU A 619 -23.79 -17.04 -7.16
C LEU A 619 -24.85 -17.00 -8.26
N SER A 620 -24.55 -17.64 -9.39
CA SER A 620 -25.54 -18.07 -10.37
C SER A 620 -26.43 -19.13 -9.75
#